data_AF-A0A955GAU1-F1
#
_entry.id   AF-A0A955GAU1-F1
#
_cell.length_a   1.000
_cell.length_b   1.000
_cell.length_c   1.000
_cell.angle_alpha   90.00
_cell.angle_beta   90.00
_cell.angle_gamma   90.00
#
_symmetry.space_group_name_H-M   'P 1'
#
loop_
_entity.id
_entity.type
_entity.pdbx_description
1 polymer ?
#
loop_
_entity_poly.entity_id
_entity_poly.type
_entity_poly.pdbx_seq_one_letter_code
_entity_poly.pdbx_strand_id
1 'polypeptide(L)'
;MPPNNQMPTAPNIFVPPAPGQVPNPMSPQLPPDPKTPVWLIVAMIIATLLAIVFLVLTVLFYMQMSDYKNNSDQKSAAAVEQAKATQAEELKLQFTEQEKEPLKSYTAPGSAASTKIVYPKTWSLYAVEGQNGNSVDAFFNPNIVPDTTNKGNVYALRMQVLDKPYATVVKEYDAPAKKGEVRISPYKPEQVSAAEQGVRIDGVVRDKVSGTMVILPVRDKTIKIWTETENYVNDFNNFVLKNLEYSP
;
A
#
# COMPACT_ATOMS: atom_id res chain seq x y z
N MET A 1 54.89 -93.97 -14.81
CA MET A 1 55.95 -94.52 -13.93
C MET A 1 57.11 -94.87 -14.84
N PRO A 2 58.38 -94.47 -14.67
CA PRO A 2 59.14 -93.94 -13.51
C PRO A 2 59.95 -92.65 -13.83
N PRO A 3 60.76 -92.09 -12.89
CA PRO A 3 61.22 -90.70 -12.89
C PRO A 3 62.61 -90.45 -13.51
N ASN A 4 62.84 -89.19 -13.89
CA ASN A 4 64.07 -88.68 -14.54
C ASN A 4 65.18 -88.37 -13.50
N ASN A 5 66.40 -88.80 -13.84
CA ASN A 5 67.61 -88.79 -13.00
C ASN A 5 68.17 -87.40 -12.71
N GLN A 6 68.51 -87.17 -11.43
CA GLN A 6 69.44 -86.13 -10.97
C GLN A 6 70.88 -86.67 -10.98
N MET A 7 71.86 -85.83 -11.35
CA MET A 7 73.29 -86.08 -11.11
C MET A 7 73.77 -85.25 -9.90
N PRO A 8 74.68 -85.77 -9.04
CA PRO A 8 75.28 -85.05 -7.93
C PRO A 8 76.78 -84.74 -8.15
N THR A 9 77.24 -83.55 -7.76
CA THR A 9 78.65 -83.18 -7.52
C THR A 9 78.69 -81.87 -6.70
N ALA A 10 79.51 -81.62 -5.69
CA ALA A 10 80.50 -82.36 -4.90
C ALA A 10 80.77 -81.51 -3.62
N PRO A 11 81.37 -82.07 -2.54
CA PRO A 11 81.48 -81.43 -1.24
C PRO A 11 82.65 -80.45 -1.11
N ASN A 12 82.42 -79.42 -0.29
CA ASN A 12 83.34 -78.36 0.11
C ASN A 12 84.41 -78.91 1.07
N ILE A 13 85.69 -78.84 0.70
CA ILE A 13 86.80 -79.32 1.53
C ILE A 13 87.49 -78.11 2.18
N PHE A 14 87.41 -78.04 3.51
CA PHE A 14 88.05 -77.06 4.37
C PHE A 14 89.46 -77.55 4.78
N VAL A 15 90.46 -76.66 4.70
CA VAL A 15 91.86 -76.92 5.12
C VAL A 15 92.34 -75.70 5.94
N PRO A 16 93.12 -75.89 7.03
CA PRO A 16 93.04 -75.11 8.28
C PRO A 16 93.97 -73.88 8.38
N PRO A 17 93.79 -73.00 9.40
CA PRO A 17 94.58 -71.78 9.57
C PRO A 17 95.70 -71.88 10.64
N ALA A 18 96.86 -71.25 10.40
CA ALA A 18 97.81 -70.65 11.36
C ALA A 18 99.07 -70.15 10.60
N PRO A 19 99.89 -69.18 11.09
CA PRO A 19 99.79 -68.36 12.30
C PRO A 19 99.80 -66.82 12.06
N GLY A 20 99.08 -66.05 12.90
CA GLY A 20 99.23 -64.58 12.98
C GLY A 20 97.96 -63.72 12.94
N GLN A 21 96.78 -64.25 13.28
CA GLN A 21 95.54 -63.47 13.31
C GLN A 21 95.60 -62.29 14.30
N VAL A 22 95.46 -61.06 13.79
CA VAL A 22 94.83 -59.96 14.53
C VAL A 22 93.31 -60.06 14.36
N PRO A 23 92.50 -59.85 15.42
CA PRO A 23 91.04 -60.00 15.37
C PRO A 23 90.36 -59.01 14.42
N ASN A 24 89.30 -59.47 13.75
CA ASN A 24 88.42 -58.64 12.93
C ASN A 24 87.79 -57.51 13.78
N PRO A 25 87.88 -56.22 13.36
CA PRO A 25 87.10 -55.18 14.01
C PRO A 25 85.60 -55.34 13.68
N MET A 26 84.77 -55.29 14.72
CA MET A 26 83.31 -55.28 14.61
C MET A 26 82.85 -54.14 13.70
N SER A 27 81.97 -54.47 12.77
CA SER A 27 81.22 -53.51 11.96
C SER A 27 80.36 -52.61 12.85
N PRO A 28 80.47 -51.26 12.75
CA PRO A 28 79.47 -50.36 13.33
C PRO A 28 78.16 -50.48 12.54
N GLN A 29 77.12 -50.98 13.18
CA GLN A 29 75.77 -50.95 12.61
C GLN A 29 75.20 -49.54 12.81
N LEU A 30 74.94 -48.82 11.71
CA LEU A 30 74.36 -47.48 11.74
C LEU A 30 72.98 -47.51 12.44
N PRO A 31 72.66 -46.55 13.34
CA PRO A 31 71.33 -46.44 13.92
C PRO A 31 70.28 -46.26 12.80
N PRO A 32 69.07 -46.82 12.94
CA PRO A 32 68.04 -46.70 11.92
C PRO A 32 67.64 -45.23 11.75
N ASP A 33 67.63 -44.75 10.50
CA ASP A 33 67.23 -43.38 10.17
C ASP A 33 65.86 -43.05 10.79
N PRO A 34 65.71 -41.91 11.50
CA PRO A 34 64.43 -41.50 12.04
C PRO A 34 63.47 -41.26 10.87
N LYS A 35 62.48 -42.15 10.72
CA LYS A 35 61.41 -42.00 9.72
C LYS A 35 60.73 -40.66 9.98
N THR A 36 60.79 -39.75 9.01
CA THR A 36 60.03 -38.50 9.08
C THR A 36 58.57 -38.85 9.38
N PRO A 37 58.00 -38.33 10.48
CA PRO A 37 56.69 -38.76 10.90
C PRO A 37 55.67 -38.24 9.87
N VAL A 38 55.15 -39.16 9.05
CA VAL A 38 54.23 -38.88 7.94
C VAL A 38 53.03 -38.02 8.39
N TRP A 39 52.62 -38.12 9.66
CA TRP A 39 51.56 -37.29 10.25
C TRP A 39 51.91 -35.79 10.29
N LEU A 40 53.17 -35.39 10.45
CA LEU A 40 53.58 -33.98 10.38
C LEU A 40 53.44 -33.44 8.96
N ILE A 41 53.75 -34.25 7.94
CA ILE A 41 53.59 -33.86 6.54
C ILE A 41 52.10 -33.71 6.20
N VAL A 42 51.27 -34.66 6.65
CA VAL A 42 49.81 -34.59 6.48
C VAL A 42 49.21 -33.38 7.22
N ALA A 43 49.66 -33.11 8.46
CA ALA A 43 49.24 -31.93 9.23
C ALA A 43 49.65 -30.63 8.55
N MET A 44 50.84 -30.56 7.95
CA MET A 44 51.31 -29.38 7.20
C MET A 44 50.48 -29.16 5.93
N ILE A 45 50.12 -30.21 5.21
CA ILE A 45 49.26 -30.14 4.02
C ILE A 45 47.87 -29.63 4.41
N ILE A 46 47.27 -30.19 5.46
CA ILE A 46 45.96 -29.76 5.96
C ILE A 46 45.99 -28.30 6.44
N ALA A 47 47.04 -27.90 7.18
CA ALA A 47 47.22 -26.51 7.60
C ALA A 47 47.36 -25.55 6.42
N THR A 48 48.07 -25.95 5.37
CA THR A 48 48.22 -25.16 4.14
C THR A 48 46.88 -25.02 3.41
N LEU A 49 46.11 -26.10 3.29
CA LEU A 49 44.77 -26.08 2.69
C LEU A 49 43.80 -25.21 3.50
N LEU A 50 43.83 -25.29 4.83
CA LEU A 50 43.04 -24.44 5.71
C LEU A 50 43.42 -22.96 5.56
N ALA A 51 44.70 -22.63 5.45
CA ALA A 51 45.15 -21.27 5.22
C ALA A 51 44.64 -20.71 3.89
N ILE A 52 44.63 -21.52 2.83
CA ILE A 52 44.07 -21.14 1.52
C ILE A 52 42.55 -20.89 1.62
N VAL A 53 41.81 -21.77 2.30
CA VAL A 53 40.38 -21.58 2.54
C VAL A 53 40.13 -20.29 3.33
N PHE A 54 40.94 -20.00 4.34
CA PHE A 54 40.82 -18.79 5.16
C PHE A 54 41.09 -17.51 4.35
N LEU A 55 42.06 -17.55 3.41
CA LEU A 55 42.35 -16.45 2.49
C LEU A 55 41.19 -16.19 1.52
N VAL A 56 40.58 -17.24 0.96
CA VAL A 56 39.40 -17.10 0.08
C VAL A 56 38.22 -16.52 0.86
N LEU A 57 37.96 -17.02 2.08
CA LEU A 57 36.89 -16.51 2.93
C LEU A 57 37.12 -15.04 3.32
N THR A 58 38.35 -14.64 3.64
CA THR A 58 38.66 -13.24 3.97
C THR A 58 38.46 -12.30 2.79
N VAL A 59 38.82 -12.70 1.57
CA VAL A 59 38.55 -11.90 0.36
C VAL A 59 37.04 -11.77 0.09
N LEU A 60 36.28 -12.87 0.22
CA LEU A 60 34.82 -12.84 0.05
C LEU A 60 34.13 -11.95 1.10
N PHE A 61 34.51 -12.08 2.37
CA PHE A 61 33.97 -11.26 3.45
C PHE A 61 34.35 -9.78 3.31
N TYR A 62 35.58 -9.50 2.84
CA TYR A 62 36.03 -8.15 2.54
C TYR A 62 35.24 -7.53 1.38
N MET A 63 34.99 -8.28 0.30
CA MET A 63 34.15 -7.82 -0.81
C MET A 63 32.71 -7.55 -0.36
N GLN A 64 32.13 -8.43 0.47
CA GLN A 64 30.79 -8.24 1.03
C GLN A 64 30.72 -6.99 1.93
N MET A 65 31.70 -6.78 2.80
CA MET A 65 31.72 -5.61 3.68
C MET A 65 32.04 -4.31 2.92
N SER A 66 32.81 -4.40 1.84
CA SER A 66 33.04 -3.28 0.92
C SER A 66 31.80 -2.95 0.09
N ASP A 67 30.97 -3.94 -0.29
CA ASP A 67 29.65 -3.72 -0.91
C ASP A 67 28.72 -2.99 0.06
N TYR A 68 28.68 -3.36 1.34
CA TYR A 68 27.95 -2.61 2.35
C TYR A 68 28.48 -1.18 2.53
N LYS A 69 29.81 -0.96 2.60
CA LYS A 69 30.36 0.40 2.74
C LYS A 69 30.11 1.29 1.52
N ASN A 70 30.22 0.75 0.30
CA ASN A 70 30.10 1.55 -0.92
C ASN A 70 28.65 1.69 -1.41
N ASN A 71 27.78 0.70 -1.13
CA ASN A 71 26.40 0.67 -1.62
C ASN A 71 25.36 0.90 -0.51
N SER A 72 25.74 1.04 0.77
CA SER A 72 24.81 1.45 1.83
C SER A 72 24.27 2.86 1.59
N ASP A 73 25.11 3.79 1.14
CA ASP A 73 24.68 5.15 0.83
C ASP A 73 23.72 5.18 -0.36
N GLN A 74 23.95 4.36 -1.40
CA GLN A 74 23.03 4.24 -2.53
C GLN A 74 21.72 3.54 -2.18
N LYS A 75 21.75 2.45 -1.39
CA LYS A 75 20.54 1.75 -0.93
C LYS A 75 19.72 2.63 0.02
N SER A 76 20.39 3.39 0.88
CA SER A 76 19.73 4.36 1.77
C SER A 76 19.17 5.53 0.98
N ALA A 77 19.90 6.05 -0.02
CA ALA A 77 19.40 7.12 -0.89
C ALA A 77 18.16 6.69 -1.68
N ALA A 78 18.17 5.50 -2.28
CA ALA A 78 17.02 4.96 -3.00
C ALA A 78 15.82 4.71 -2.07
N ALA A 79 16.05 4.16 -0.87
CA ALA A 79 15.00 3.97 0.13
C ALA A 79 14.44 5.32 0.64
N VAL A 80 15.29 6.34 0.82
CA VAL A 80 14.88 7.69 1.21
C VAL A 80 14.11 8.38 0.09
N GLU A 81 14.47 8.16 -1.18
CA GLU A 81 13.75 8.72 -2.34
C GLU A 81 12.37 8.08 -2.48
N GLN A 82 12.26 6.77 -2.35
CA GLN A 82 10.97 6.07 -2.35
C GLN A 82 10.10 6.46 -1.14
N ALA A 83 10.71 6.61 0.04
CA ALA A 83 10.01 7.10 1.22
C ALA A 83 9.54 8.55 1.04
N LYS A 84 10.35 9.43 0.44
CA LYS A 84 9.96 10.80 0.10
C LYS A 84 8.85 10.86 -0.95
N ALA A 85 8.86 9.98 -1.95
CA ALA A 85 7.79 9.92 -2.95
C ALA A 85 6.46 9.47 -2.33
N THR A 86 6.50 8.41 -1.51
CA THR A 86 5.32 7.92 -0.77
C THR A 86 4.80 8.98 0.21
N GLN A 87 5.71 9.60 0.96
CA GLN A 87 5.40 10.68 1.88
C GLN A 87 4.84 11.91 1.14
N ALA A 88 5.37 12.24 -0.04
CA ALA A 88 4.86 13.35 -0.85
C ALA A 88 3.46 13.06 -1.41
N GLU A 89 3.16 11.81 -1.77
CA GLU A 89 1.81 11.41 -2.20
C GLU A 89 0.83 11.44 -1.03
N GLU A 90 1.19 10.91 0.13
CA GLU A 90 0.40 10.98 1.36
C GLU A 90 0.19 12.43 1.83
N LEU A 91 1.24 13.24 1.84
CA LEU A 91 1.17 14.66 2.15
C LEU A 91 0.31 15.39 1.11
N LYS A 92 0.41 15.06 -0.18
CA LYS A 92 -0.42 15.69 -1.21
C LYS A 92 -1.89 15.31 -1.03
N LEU A 93 -2.20 14.07 -0.65
CA LEU A 93 -3.56 13.65 -0.30
C LEU A 93 -4.05 14.42 0.93
N GLN A 94 -3.24 14.45 2.00
CA GLN A 94 -3.54 15.16 3.24
C GLN A 94 -3.69 16.67 3.03
N PHE A 95 -2.86 17.30 2.21
CA PHE A 95 -2.98 18.71 1.86
C PHE A 95 -4.17 18.96 0.94
N THR A 96 -4.50 18.06 0.01
CA THR A 96 -5.71 18.17 -0.81
C THR A 96 -6.97 18.05 0.06
N GLU A 97 -6.93 17.21 1.10
CA GLU A 97 -8.00 17.07 2.08
C GLU A 97 -8.05 18.26 3.04
N GLN A 98 -6.90 18.76 3.51
CA GLN A 98 -6.79 19.93 4.38
C GLN A 98 -7.11 21.24 3.65
N GLU A 99 -6.84 21.36 2.35
CA GLU A 99 -7.23 22.51 1.52
C GLU A 99 -8.75 22.60 1.31
N LYS A 100 -9.49 21.51 1.56
CA LYS A 100 -10.96 21.56 1.67
C LYS A 100 -11.40 22.26 2.96
N GLU A 101 -10.53 22.40 3.95
CA GLU A 101 -10.71 23.25 5.12
C GLU A 101 -9.98 24.60 4.90
N PRO A 102 -10.66 25.75 5.04
CA PRO A 102 -11.88 25.95 5.79
C PRO A 102 -13.13 25.69 4.95
N LEU A 103 -14.10 24.99 5.52
CA LEU A 103 -15.43 24.83 4.92
C LEU A 103 -16.15 26.19 4.92
N LYS A 104 -16.90 26.47 3.85
CA LYS A 104 -17.84 27.61 3.80
C LYS A 104 -19.21 27.13 4.23
N SER A 105 -19.99 28.02 4.84
CA SER A 105 -21.39 27.81 5.11
C SER A 105 -22.26 28.72 4.25
N TYR A 106 -23.43 28.22 3.86
CA TYR A 106 -24.51 29.01 3.30
C TYR A 106 -25.76 28.76 4.12
N THR A 107 -26.44 29.84 4.50
CA THR A 107 -27.71 29.79 5.23
C THR A 107 -28.78 30.43 4.36
N ALA A 108 -29.79 29.64 4.01
CA ALA A 108 -30.96 30.10 3.28
C ALA A 108 -31.78 31.08 4.14
N PRO A 109 -32.56 32.00 3.53
CA PRO A 109 -33.45 32.90 4.26
C PRO A 109 -34.49 32.14 5.10
N GLY A 110 -35.08 32.82 6.09
CA GLY A 110 -36.07 32.24 6.99
C GLY A 110 -37.32 31.70 6.27
N SER A 111 -37.68 32.28 5.11
CA SER A 111 -38.74 31.75 4.23
C SER A 111 -38.42 30.35 3.70
N ALA A 112 -37.16 29.98 3.63
CA ALA A 112 -36.63 28.69 3.21
C ALA A 112 -36.14 27.85 4.41
N ALA A 113 -36.84 27.98 5.54
CA ALA A 113 -36.61 27.24 6.77
C ALA A 113 -35.20 27.41 7.39
N SER A 114 -34.51 28.51 7.08
CA SER A 114 -33.16 28.80 7.58
C SER A 114 -32.18 27.64 7.35
N THR A 115 -32.31 26.96 6.21
CA THR A 115 -31.51 25.78 5.88
C THR A 115 -30.03 26.17 5.75
N LYS A 116 -29.18 25.57 6.58
CA LYS A 116 -27.74 25.81 6.59
C LYS A 116 -27.02 24.57 6.07
N ILE A 117 -26.17 24.80 5.07
CA ILE A 117 -25.32 23.77 4.47
C ILE A 117 -23.86 24.20 4.54
N VAL A 118 -23.00 23.20 4.75
CA VAL A 118 -21.54 23.36 4.81
C VAL A 118 -20.94 22.68 3.59
N TYR A 119 -20.03 23.36 2.90
CA TYR A 119 -19.44 22.89 1.64
C TYR A 119 -17.96 23.30 1.53
N PRO A 120 -17.16 22.60 0.69
CA PRO A 120 -15.75 22.93 0.49
C PRO A 120 -15.54 24.36 -0.03
N LYS A 121 -14.54 25.08 0.48
CA LYS A 121 -14.25 26.47 0.03
C LYS A 121 -13.84 26.57 -1.44
N THR A 122 -13.34 25.46 -2.01
CA THR A 122 -12.98 25.33 -3.42
C THR A 122 -14.21 25.36 -4.34
N TRP A 123 -15.42 25.29 -3.78
CA TRP A 123 -16.65 25.40 -4.54
C TRP A 123 -17.17 26.83 -4.55
N SER A 124 -17.66 27.22 -5.71
CA SER A 124 -18.43 28.43 -5.93
C SER A 124 -19.91 28.15 -5.75
N LEU A 125 -20.62 29.15 -5.22
CA LEU A 125 -22.04 29.12 -4.92
C LEU A 125 -22.77 30.15 -5.78
N TYR A 126 -23.88 29.75 -6.37
CA TYR A 126 -24.87 30.63 -6.96
C TYR A 126 -26.24 30.26 -6.42
N ALA A 127 -26.95 31.20 -5.79
CA ALA A 127 -28.26 30.95 -5.20
C ALA A 127 -29.29 31.96 -5.74
N VAL A 128 -30.49 31.46 -6.01
CA VAL A 128 -31.64 32.25 -6.46
C VAL A 128 -32.78 32.01 -5.47
N GLU A 129 -33.42 33.09 -5.05
CA GLU A 129 -34.53 33.07 -4.10
C GLU A 129 -35.85 33.36 -4.82
N GLY A 130 -36.92 32.66 -4.43
CA GLY A 130 -38.29 32.96 -4.84
C GLY A 130 -38.61 32.77 -6.34
N GLN A 131 -37.85 31.96 -7.07
CA GLN A 131 -38.12 31.66 -8.48
C GLN A 131 -38.75 30.28 -8.69
N ASN A 132 -39.61 30.17 -9.72
CA ASN A 132 -40.18 28.91 -10.22
C ASN A 132 -40.95 28.07 -9.18
N GLY A 133 -41.56 28.70 -8.17
CA GLY A 133 -42.29 27.99 -7.11
C GLY A 133 -41.38 27.33 -6.06
N ASN A 134 -40.10 27.72 -6.03
CA ASN A 134 -39.14 27.34 -5.02
C ASN A 134 -38.84 28.56 -4.14
N SER A 135 -38.77 28.34 -2.83
CA SER A 135 -38.29 29.36 -1.90
C SER A 135 -36.81 29.66 -2.15
N VAL A 136 -36.00 28.63 -2.44
CA VAL A 136 -34.56 28.74 -2.77
C VAL A 136 -34.15 27.67 -3.79
N ASP A 137 -33.28 28.02 -4.74
CA ASP A 137 -32.51 27.11 -5.59
C ASP A 137 -31.03 27.52 -5.58
N ALA A 138 -30.18 26.67 -5.02
CA ALA A 138 -28.76 26.92 -4.84
C ALA A 138 -27.92 25.85 -5.57
N PHE A 139 -26.91 26.32 -6.29
CA PHE A 139 -26.03 25.56 -7.15
C PHE A 139 -24.59 25.71 -6.67
N PHE A 140 -23.89 24.58 -6.58
CA PHE A 140 -22.52 24.52 -6.10
C PHE A 140 -21.67 23.72 -7.07
N ASN A 141 -20.49 24.24 -7.39
CA ASN A 141 -19.55 23.56 -8.26
C ASN A 141 -18.10 24.02 -8.00
N PRO A 142 -17.08 23.17 -8.17
CA PRO A 142 -15.68 23.57 -8.04
C PRO A 142 -15.34 24.74 -8.97
N ASN A 143 -14.67 25.75 -8.42
CA ASN A 143 -14.19 26.95 -9.10
C ASN A 143 -15.26 27.87 -9.71
N ILE A 144 -16.09 27.36 -10.61
CA ILE A 144 -17.08 28.13 -11.37
C ILE A 144 -18.39 27.35 -11.42
N VAL A 145 -19.51 28.04 -11.15
CA VAL A 145 -20.84 27.47 -11.32
C VAL A 145 -21.22 27.51 -12.82
N PRO A 146 -21.50 26.37 -13.45
CA PRO A 146 -21.98 26.32 -14.83
C PRO A 146 -23.32 27.02 -15.00
N ASP A 147 -23.64 27.44 -16.22
CA ASP A 147 -24.92 28.06 -16.58
C ASP A 147 -26.12 27.28 -16.00
N THR A 148 -26.97 27.96 -15.23
CA THR A 148 -28.12 27.38 -14.54
C THR A 148 -29.33 27.15 -15.44
N THR A 149 -29.33 27.71 -16.65
CA THR A 149 -30.42 27.56 -17.61
C THR A 149 -30.29 26.29 -18.46
N ASN A 150 -29.05 25.78 -18.62
CA ASN A 150 -28.79 24.57 -19.38
C ASN A 150 -28.96 23.30 -18.53
N LYS A 151 -30.04 22.57 -18.80
CA LYS A 151 -30.34 21.28 -18.14
C LYS A 151 -29.30 20.18 -18.40
N GLY A 152 -28.41 20.32 -19.37
CA GLY A 152 -27.33 19.36 -19.58
C GLY A 152 -26.20 19.47 -18.53
N ASN A 153 -26.11 20.59 -17.83
CA ASN A 153 -25.02 20.81 -16.88
C ASN A 153 -25.17 19.94 -15.63
N VAL A 154 -24.05 19.43 -15.15
CA VAL A 154 -23.95 18.60 -13.94
C VAL A 154 -23.33 19.46 -12.83
N TYR A 155 -23.93 19.42 -11.66
CA TYR A 155 -23.46 20.20 -10.50
C TYR A 155 -22.88 19.30 -9.42
N ALA A 156 -21.90 19.82 -8.68
CA ALA A 156 -21.33 19.07 -7.57
C ALA A 156 -22.31 18.91 -6.42
N LEU A 157 -23.07 19.96 -6.13
CA LEU A 157 -24.14 19.95 -5.15
C LEU A 157 -25.25 20.90 -5.59
N ARG A 158 -26.49 20.52 -5.27
CA ARG A 158 -27.66 21.37 -5.40
C ARG A 158 -28.49 21.31 -4.13
N MET A 159 -29.11 22.42 -3.81
CA MET A 159 -30.09 22.53 -2.73
C MET A 159 -31.30 23.28 -3.24
N GLN A 160 -32.48 22.73 -3.00
CA GLN A 160 -33.75 23.38 -3.28
C GLN A 160 -34.65 23.30 -2.05
N VAL A 161 -35.36 24.40 -1.80
CA VAL A 161 -36.49 24.40 -0.85
C VAL A 161 -37.74 24.66 -1.65
N LEU A 162 -38.60 23.64 -1.74
CA LEU A 162 -39.81 23.63 -2.54
C LEU A 162 -41.00 24.04 -1.68
N ASP A 163 -41.86 24.90 -2.23
CA ASP A 163 -43.18 25.21 -1.66
C ASP A 163 -44.19 24.11 -2.02
N LYS A 164 -43.83 22.86 -1.74
CA LYS A 164 -44.61 21.67 -2.02
C LYS A 164 -44.62 20.72 -0.82
N PRO A 165 -45.73 20.01 -0.57
CA PRO A 165 -45.77 18.96 0.44
C PRO A 165 -44.80 17.82 0.13
N TYR A 166 -44.15 17.32 1.17
CA TYR A 166 -43.18 16.22 1.10
C TYR A 166 -43.69 14.99 0.36
N ALA A 167 -44.92 14.56 0.67
CA ALA A 167 -45.54 13.39 0.03
C ALA A 167 -45.67 13.55 -1.49
N THR A 168 -45.94 14.77 -1.97
CA THR A 168 -46.02 15.05 -3.41
C THR A 168 -44.66 14.91 -4.08
N VAL A 169 -43.60 15.42 -3.45
CA VAL A 169 -42.24 15.40 -3.99
C VAL A 169 -41.67 13.99 -4.02
N VAL A 170 -41.87 13.19 -2.96
CA VAL A 170 -41.38 11.80 -2.90
C VAL A 170 -42.09 10.92 -3.94
N LYS A 171 -43.39 11.14 -4.16
CA LYS A 171 -44.18 10.40 -5.15
C LYS A 171 -43.66 10.54 -6.59
N GLU A 172 -42.92 11.61 -6.91
CA GLU A 172 -42.25 11.78 -8.20
C GLU A 172 -41.24 10.65 -8.49
N TYR A 173 -40.73 9.98 -7.44
CA TYR A 173 -39.72 8.93 -7.53
C TYR A 173 -40.30 7.50 -7.47
N ASP A 174 -41.62 7.32 -7.33
CA ASP A 174 -42.26 6.00 -7.30
C ASP A 174 -42.06 5.22 -8.60
N ALA A 175 -42.23 5.90 -9.74
CA ALA A 175 -42.09 5.26 -11.06
C ALA A 175 -40.63 4.88 -11.37
N PRO A 176 -39.64 5.77 -11.21
CA PRO A 176 -38.22 5.39 -11.30
C PRO A 176 -37.83 4.25 -10.35
N ALA A 177 -38.36 4.24 -9.12
CA ALA A 177 -38.06 3.18 -8.15
C ALA A 177 -38.59 1.82 -8.60
N LYS A 178 -39.83 1.77 -9.14
CA LYS A 178 -40.42 0.55 -9.71
C LYS A 178 -39.66 0.02 -10.92
N LYS A 179 -39.01 0.91 -11.68
CA LYS A 179 -38.15 0.55 -12.81
C LYS A 179 -36.74 0.13 -12.40
N GLY A 180 -36.37 0.29 -11.14
CA GLY A 180 -35.01 0.05 -10.65
C GLY A 180 -34.00 1.14 -11.03
N GLU A 181 -34.46 2.30 -11.50
CA GLU A 181 -33.60 3.44 -11.86
C GLU A 181 -33.12 4.21 -10.61
N VAL A 182 -33.86 4.10 -9.51
CA VAL A 182 -33.48 4.66 -8.21
C VAL A 182 -33.74 3.67 -7.09
N ARG A 183 -32.97 3.81 -6.02
CA ARG A 183 -33.14 3.12 -4.75
C ARG A 183 -33.52 4.12 -3.68
N ILE A 184 -34.62 3.88 -2.99
CA ILE A 184 -35.11 4.73 -1.90
C ILE A 184 -34.80 4.06 -0.56
N SER A 185 -34.21 4.80 0.36
CA SER A 185 -33.91 4.38 1.74
C SER A 185 -34.29 5.49 2.74
N PRO A 186 -34.66 5.16 3.99
CA PRO A 186 -34.94 6.18 5.00
C PRO A 186 -33.67 6.99 5.30
N TYR A 187 -33.84 8.28 5.60
CA TYR A 187 -32.76 9.15 6.01
C TYR A 187 -33.22 10.14 7.08
N LYS A 188 -32.38 10.38 8.08
CA LYS A 188 -32.60 11.39 9.12
C LYS A 188 -31.31 12.21 9.33
N PRO A 189 -31.38 13.55 9.32
CA PRO A 189 -30.23 14.41 9.60
C PRO A 189 -29.72 14.23 11.04
N GLU A 190 -28.40 14.25 11.23
CA GLU A 190 -27.77 14.07 12.55
C GLU A 190 -27.87 15.32 13.43
N GLN A 191 -27.73 16.52 12.84
CA GLN A 191 -27.66 17.79 13.58
C GLN A 191 -29.04 18.38 13.90
N VAL A 192 -30.13 17.77 13.44
CA VAL A 192 -31.49 18.28 13.61
C VAL A 192 -32.30 17.30 14.45
N SER A 193 -32.28 17.48 15.78
CA SER A 193 -32.89 16.56 16.74
C SER A 193 -34.39 16.33 16.50
N ALA A 194 -35.12 17.40 16.19
CA ALA A 194 -36.55 17.38 15.88
C ALA A 194 -36.87 17.07 14.40
N ALA A 195 -35.89 16.63 13.60
CA ALA A 195 -36.15 16.26 12.22
C ALA A 195 -37.09 15.07 12.12
N GLU A 196 -38.12 15.25 11.30
CA GLU A 196 -38.92 14.17 10.76
C GLU A 196 -38.07 13.28 9.84
N GLN A 197 -38.49 12.02 9.69
CA GLN A 197 -37.80 11.08 8.81
C GLN A 197 -38.06 11.46 7.35
N GLY A 198 -36.98 11.67 6.60
CA GLY A 198 -37.03 11.85 5.15
C GLY A 198 -36.59 10.59 4.40
N VAL A 199 -36.22 10.79 3.13
CA VAL A 199 -35.70 9.72 2.27
C VAL A 199 -34.40 10.12 1.60
N ARG A 200 -33.52 9.14 1.43
CA ARG A 200 -32.37 9.17 0.54
C ARG A 200 -32.71 8.38 -0.72
N ILE A 201 -32.36 8.94 -1.86
CA ILE A 201 -32.56 8.39 -3.19
C ILE A 201 -31.19 8.29 -3.85
N ASP A 202 -30.74 7.08 -4.16
CA ASP A 202 -29.52 6.84 -4.93
C ASP A 202 -29.89 6.33 -6.34
N GLY A 203 -29.24 6.83 -7.39
CA GLY A 203 -29.51 6.45 -8.77
C GLY A 203 -29.80 7.66 -9.65
N VAL A 204 -30.71 7.53 -10.62
CA VAL A 204 -31.07 8.63 -11.55
C VAL A 204 -31.86 9.72 -10.82
N VAL A 205 -31.18 10.77 -10.36
CA VAL A 205 -31.77 11.87 -9.58
C VAL A 205 -32.41 12.95 -10.44
N ARG A 206 -32.01 13.05 -11.72
CA ARG A 206 -32.54 14.01 -12.69
C ARG A 206 -32.30 13.55 -14.13
N ASP A 207 -33.34 13.44 -14.95
CA ASP A 207 -33.24 13.03 -16.36
C ASP A 207 -32.34 11.80 -16.60
N LYS A 208 -31.11 11.98 -17.08
CA LYS A 208 -30.09 10.93 -17.30
C LYS A 208 -28.90 11.04 -16.34
N VAL A 209 -29.04 11.84 -15.30
CA VAL A 209 -27.99 12.23 -14.36
C VAL A 209 -28.12 11.40 -13.10
N SER A 210 -27.08 10.63 -12.80
CA SER A 210 -27.03 9.73 -11.66
C SER A 210 -26.29 10.37 -10.49
N GLY A 211 -26.78 10.16 -9.28
CA GLY A 211 -26.17 10.67 -8.06
C GLY A 211 -26.94 10.26 -6.83
N THR A 212 -26.81 11.05 -5.77
CA THR A 212 -27.49 10.83 -4.49
C THR A 212 -28.25 12.07 -4.11
N MET A 213 -29.51 11.89 -3.74
CA MET A 213 -30.42 12.93 -3.26
C MET A 213 -30.96 12.58 -1.88
N VAL A 214 -31.15 13.60 -1.06
CA VAL A 214 -31.87 13.55 0.20
C VAL A 214 -33.08 14.49 0.10
N ILE A 215 -34.25 13.99 0.47
CA ILE A 215 -35.50 14.73 0.49
C ILE A 215 -36.02 14.72 1.92
N LEU A 216 -36.24 15.91 2.49
CA LEU A 216 -36.62 16.09 3.89
C LEU A 216 -37.92 16.91 3.98
N PRO A 217 -38.89 16.48 4.81
CA PRO A 217 -40.05 17.30 5.16
C PRO A 217 -39.63 18.44 6.10
N VAL A 218 -40.15 19.64 5.84
CA VAL A 218 -39.99 20.82 6.72
C VAL A 218 -41.25 21.67 6.71
N ARG A 219 -42.06 21.60 7.76
CA ARG A 219 -43.36 22.28 7.87
C ARG A 219 -44.28 22.01 6.66
N ASP A 220 -44.62 23.06 5.92
CA ASP A 220 -45.41 23.06 4.69
C ASP A 220 -44.56 22.86 3.42
N LYS A 221 -43.24 22.73 3.58
CA LYS A 221 -42.24 22.72 2.51
C LYS A 221 -41.45 21.42 2.46
N THR A 222 -40.65 21.30 1.42
CA THR A 222 -39.75 20.16 1.22
C THR A 222 -38.36 20.64 0.85
N ILE A 223 -37.35 20.15 1.57
CA ILE A 223 -35.95 20.37 1.20
C ILE A 223 -35.49 19.21 0.31
N LYS A 224 -34.84 19.53 -0.81
CA LYS A 224 -34.08 18.60 -1.64
C LYS A 224 -32.63 19.00 -1.64
N ILE A 225 -31.73 18.09 -1.33
CA ILE A 225 -30.28 18.31 -1.43
C ILE A 225 -29.67 17.12 -2.15
N TRP A 226 -28.90 17.35 -3.21
CA TRP A 226 -28.34 16.25 -3.98
C TRP A 226 -27.03 16.59 -4.66
N THR A 227 -26.28 15.55 -4.97
CA THR A 227 -25.16 15.59 -5.89
C THR A 227 -25.56 14.89 -7.20
N GLU A 228 -25.01 15.37 -8.31
CA GLU A 228 -25.33 14.89 -9.66
C GLU A 228 -24.22 14.02 -10.27
N THR A 229 -23.24 13.61 -9.47
CA THR A 229 -22.20 12.66 -9.88
C THR A 229 -21.63 11.93 -8.67
N GLU A 230 -21.17 10.71 -8.89
CA GLU A 230 -20.57 9.86 -7.85
C GLU A 230 -19.29 10.48 -7.26
N ASN A 231 -18.57 11.30 -8.04
CA ASN A 231 -17.32 11.94 -7.63
C ASN A 231 -17.45 12.80 -6.36
N TYR A 232 -18.63 13.35 -6.09
CA TYR A 232 -18.87 14.21 -4.93
C TYR A 232 -19.72 13.54 -3.86
N VAL A 233 -20.08 12.26 -3.99
CA VAL A 233 -20.87 11.53 -2.98
C VAL A 233 -20.14 11.47 -1.64
N ASN A 234 -18.80 11.32 -1.67
CA ASN A 234 -18.00 11.33 -0.44
C ASN A 234 -18.08 12.69 0.28
N ASP A 235 -17.86 13.78 -0.45
CA ASP A 235 -17.95 15.14 0.09
C ASP A 235 -19.39 15.46 0.54
N PHE A 236 -20.39 14.99 -0.20
CA PHE A 236 -21.80 15.12 0.13
C PHE A 236 -22.14 14.45 1.47
N ASN A 237 -21.71 13.20 1.68
CA ASN A 237 -21.98 12.50 2.93
C ASN A 237 -21.21 13.12 4.12
N ASN A 238 -19.91 13.37 3.94
CA ASN A 238 -19.01 13.70 5.06
C ASN A 238 -19.01 15.17 5.46
N PHE A 239 -19.31 16.08 4.52
CA PHE A 239 -19.33 17.52 4.78
C PHE A 239 -20.74 18.09 4.76
N VAL A 240 -21.50 17.82 3.69
CA VAL A 240 -22.82 18.46 3.51
C VAL A 240 -23.85 17.85 4.45
N LEU A 241 -24.11 16.55 4.35
CA LEU A 241 -25.15 15.86 5.12
C LEU A 241 -24.83 15.78 6.61
N LYS A 242 -23.55 15.55 6.95
CA LYS A 242 -23.10 15.49 8.35
C LYS A 242 -23.32 16.79 9.12
N ASN A 243 -23.23 17.94 8.43
CA ASN A 243 -23.37 19.27 9.02
C ASN A 243 -24.65 19.99 8.58
N LEU A 244 -25.64 19.25 8.05
CA LEU A 244 -26.90 19.82 7.60
C LEU A 244 -27.74 20.26 8.80
N GLU A 245 -28.10 21.54 8.83
CA GLU A 245 -28.97 22.14 9.84
C GLU A 245 -30.15 22.82 9.15
N TYR A 246 -31.34 22.77 9.75
CA TYR A 246 -32.50 23.57 9.34
C TYR A 246 -33.47 23.74 10.51
N SER A 247 -34.42 24.66 10.37
CA SER A 247 -35.50 24.86 11.32
C SER A 247 -36.70 23.99 10.92
N PRO A 248 -36.97 22.87 11.64
CA PRO A 248 -38.13 22.05 11.36
C PRO A 248 -39.47 22.78 11.57
#